data_AF-A0A7C4I395-F1
#
_entry.id   AF-A0A7C4I395-F1
#
_cell.length_a   1.000
_cell.length_b   1.000
_cell.length_c   1.000
_cell.angle_alpha   90.00
_cell.angle_beta   90.00
_cell.angle_gamma   90.00
#
_symmetry.space_group_name_H-M   'P 1'
#
loop_
_entity.id
_entity.type
_entity.pdbx_description
1 polymer ?
#
loop_
_entity_poly.entity_id
_entity_poly.type
_entity_poly.pdbx_seq_one_letter_code
_entity_poly.pdbx_strand_id
1 'polypeptide(L)'
;MPKMFSKTRALETILRVGEMLANVADEKGLREMVVGRGELRMLLNRENRRGKSLLTLAIQRFAASQMFTTPRWTLEVADPVKPLLIYRKR
;
A
#
# COMPACT_ATOMS: atom_id res chain seq x y z
N MET A 1 4.48 -11.23 -17.61
CA MET A 1 4.55 -10.02 -16.73
C MET A 1 3.13 -9.55 -16.41
N PRO A 2 2.79 -9.24 -15.14
CA PRO A 2 1.52 -8.60 -14.82
C PRO A 2 1.44 -7.24 -15.52
N LYS A 3 0.34 -6.99 -16.24
CA LYS A 3 0.08 -5.71 -16.90
C LYS A 3 -1.08 -5.02 -16.19
N MET A 4 -0.83 -3.83 -15.64
CA MET A 4 -1.86 -2.99 -15.03
C MET A 4 -2.30 -1.97 -16.06
N PHE A 5 -3.48 -2.14 -16.67
CA PHE A 5 -3.92 -1.30 -17.78
C PHE A 5 -4.76 -0.09 -17.36
N SER A 6 -5.38 -0.12 -16.17
CA SER A 6 -6.30 0.91 -15.69
C SER A 6 -5.75 1.64 -14.46
N LYS A 7 -5.83 2.99 -14.47
CA LYS A 7 -5.52 3.83 -13.29
C LYS A 7 -6.48 3.53 -12.13
N THR A 8 -7.74 3.24 -12.40
CA THR A 8 -8.74 2.88 -11.39
C THR A 8 -8.32 1.65 -10.59
N ARG A 9 -7.87 0.59 -11.28
CA ARG A 9 -7.39 -0.64 -10.61
C ARG A 9 -6.14 -0.42 -9.76
N ALA A 10 -5.26 0.49 -10.17
CA ALA A 10 -4.08 0.86 -9.40
C ALA A 10 -4.50 1.55 -8.09
N LEU A 11 -5.42 2.51 -8.17
CA LEU A 11 -5.97 3.21 -7.01
C LEU A 11 -6.70 2.24 -6.07
N GLU A 12 -7.56 1.37 -6.59
CA GLU A 12 -8.24 0.33 -5.80
C GLU A 12 -7.25 -0.57 -5.06
N THR A 13 -6.15 -0.94 -5.72
CA THR A 13 -5.08 -1.73 -5.09
C THR A 13 -4.46 -0.97 -3.92
N ILE A 14 -4.13 0.31 -4.11
CA ILE A 14 -3.52 1.13 -3.06
C ILE A 14 -4.49 1.34 -1.89
N LEU A 15 -5.76 1.65 -2.16
CA LEU A 15 -6.79 1.81 -1.13
C LEU A 15 -6.99 0.52 -0.34
N ARG A 16 -7.06 -0.62 -1.02
CA ARG A 16 -7.16 -1.94 -0.36
C ARG A 16 -5.98 -2.19 0.58
N VAL A 17 -4.76 -1.84 0.17
CA VAL A 17 -3.58 -1.96 1.03
C VAL A 17 -3.66 -1.01 2.22
N GLY A 18 -4.11 0.22 2.03
CA GLY A 18 -4.32 1.17 3.12
C GLY A 18 -5.33 0.67 4.17
N GLU A 19 -6.45 0.07 3.74
CA GLU A 19 -7.43 -0.56 4.65
C GLU A 19 -6.85 -1.76 5.39
N MET A 20 -6.07 -2.61 4.71
CA MET A 20 -5.37 -3.72 5.37
C MET A 20 -4.38 -3.22 6.43
N LEU A 21 -3.67 -2.13 6.15
CA LEU A 21 -2.76 -1.51 7.11
C LEU A 21 -3.50 -0.87 8.28
N ALA A 22 -4.68 -0.28 8.05
CA ALA A 22 -5.53 0.24 9.11
C ALA A 22 -5.96 -0.87 10.08
N ASN A 23 -6.40 -2.01 9.57
CA ASN A 23 -6.75 -3.16 10.42
C ASN A 23 -5.55 -3.65 11.25
N VAL A 24 -4.36 -3.76 10.64
CA VAL A 24 -3.14 -4.17 11.36
C VAL A 24 -2.73 -3.11 12.40
N ALA A 25 -2.90 -1.84 12.10
CA ALA A 25 -2.62 -0.75 13.04
C ALA A 25 -3.58 -0.80 14.24
N ASP A 26 -4.87 -1.04 14.00
CA ASP A 26 -5.89 -1.19 15.03
C ASP A 26 -5.64 -2.42 15.92
N GLU A 27 -5.32 -3.57 15.32
CA GLU A 27 -4.95 -4.80 16.05
C GLU A 27 -3.73 -4.58 16.97
N LYS A 28 -2.79 -3.73 16.56
CA LYS A 28 -1.56 -3.45 17.30
C LYS A 28 -1.64 -2.18 18.17
N GLY A 29 -2.75 -1.45 18.14
CA GLY A 29 -2.90 -0.17 18.82
C GLY A 29 -1.93 0.93 18.33
N LEU A 30 -1.46 0.85 17.08
CA LEU A 30 -0.47 1.78 16.52
C LEU A 30 -1.16 2.96 15.81
N ARG A 31 -0.61 4.16 16.00
CA ARG A 31 -1.03 5.36 15.25
C ARG A 31 -0.23 5.56 13.97
N GLU A 32 0.99 5.03 13.91
CA GLU A 32 1.88 5.14 12.77
C GLU A 32 2.58 3.80 12.52
N MET A 33 2.75 3.46 11.24
CA MET A 33 3.46 2.27 10.82
C MET A 33 4.31 2.55 9.59
N VAL A 34 5.59 2.18 9.67
CA VAL A 34 6.47 2.14 8.50
C VAL A 34 6.49 0.72 7.97
N VAL A 35 6.13 0.57 6.70
CA VAL A 35 5.90 -0.73 6.08
C VAL A 35 6.82 -0.85 4.88
N GLY A 36 7.86 -1.67 5.05
CA GLY A 36 8.81 -1.97 4.02
C GLY A 36 8.36 -3.10 3.10
N ARG A 37 9.27 -3.47 2.21
CA ARG A 37 9.07 -4.52 1.21
C ARG A 37 8.80 -5.90 1.83
N GLY A 38 9.37 -6.19 3.01
CA GLY A 38 9.23 -7.47 3.69
C GLY A 38 7.83 -7.62 4.30
N GLU A 39 7.39 -6.58 5.00
CA GLU A 39 6.09 -6.47 5.64
C GLU A 39 4.97 -6.46 4.60
N LEU A 40 5.13 -5.69 3.52
CA LEU A 40 4.22 -5.71 2.38
C LEU A 40 4.11 -7.10 1.76
N ARG A 41 5.22 -7.84 1.69
CA ARG A 41 5.20 -9.22 1.18
C ARG A 41 4.38 -10.11 2.11
N MET A 42 4.55 -10.01 3.43
CA MET A 42 3.78 -10.81 4.39
C MET A 42 2.29 -10.46 4.35
N LEU A 43 1.97 -9.16 4.27
CA LEU A 43 0.60 -8.66 4.21
C LEU A 43 -0.14 -9.14 2.95
N LEU A 44 0.51 -9.04 1.78
CA LEU A 44 -0.11 -9.36 0.49
C LEU A 44 -0.03 -10.84 0.11
N ASN A 45 0.99 -11.56 0.58
CA ASN A 45 1.12 -12.99 0.29
C ASN A 45 0.19 -13.89 1.11
N ARG A 46 -0.53 -13.35 2.11
CA ARG A 46 -1.61 -14.10 2.77
C ARG A 46 -2.68 -14.57 1.77
N GLU A 47 -2.87 -13.84 0.66
CA GLU A 47 -3.86 -14.22 -0.36
C GLU A 47 -3.26 -14.70 -1.70
N ASN A 48 -2.08 -14.24 -2.15
CA ASN A 48 -1.45 -14.79 -3.36
C ASN A 48 -0.04 -14.24 -3.66
N ARG A 49 0.82 -15.05 -4.29
CA ARG A 49 2.21 -14.67 -4.68
C ARG A 49 2.31 -13.48 -5.67
N ARG A 50 1.20 -13.04 -6.29
CA ARG A 50 1.15 -11.97 -7.30
C ARG A 50 0.78 -10.57 -6.76
N GLY A 51 0.29 -10.45 -5.52
CA GLY A 51 -0.21 -9.17 -4.98
C GLY A 51 0.87 -8.09 -4.86
N LYS A 52 2.09 -8.47 -4.43
CA LYS A 52 3.24 -7.56 -4.33
C LYS A 52 3.62 -6.93 -5.68
N SER A 53 3.61 -7.73 -6.75
CA SER A 53 3.94 -7.25 -8.09
C SER A 53 2.91 -6.24 -8.59
N LEU A 54 1.63 -6.42 -8.23
CA LEU A 54 0.57 -5.49 -8.58
C LEU A 54 0.64 -4.19 -7.77
N LEU A 55 0.89 -4.24 -6.46
CA LEU A 55 1.06 -3.02 -5.66
C LEU A 55 2.28 -2.21 -6.12
N THR A 56 3.41 -2.86 -6.38
CA THR A 56 4.62 -2.18 -6.84
C THR A 56 4.37 -1.49 -8.19
N LEU A 57 3.67 -2.17 -9.11
CA LEU A 57 3.25 -1.58 -10.38
C LEU A 57 2.24 -0.45 -10.20
N ALA A 58 1.31 -0.56 -9.25
CA ALA A 58 0.34 0.48 -8.93
C ALA A 58 1.06 1.74 -8.44
N ILE A 59 1.94 1.60 -7.46
CA ILE A 59 2.74 2.68 -6.88
C ILE A 59 3.61 3.33 -7.98
N GLN A 60 4.33 2.53 -8.77
CA GLN A 60 5.18 3.06 -9.84
C GLN A 60 4.38 3.81 -10.92
N ARG A 61 3.16 3.35 -11.26
CA ARG A 61 2.28 4.06 -12.19
C ARG A 61 1.63 5.31 -11.58
N PHE A 62 1.40 5.31 -10.27
CA PHE A 62 0.81 6.43 -9.53
C PHE A 62 1.85 7.32 -8.84
N ALA A 63 3.14 7.18 -9.15
CA ALA A 63 4.24 7.90 -8.50
C ALA A 63 4.15 9.45 -8.57
N ALA A 64 3.17 10.00 -9.30
CA ALA A 64 2.80 11.41 -9.25
C ALA A 64 2.13 11.82 -7.91
N SER A 65 1.49 10.88 -7.20
CA SER A 65 0.88 11.11 -5.89
C SER A 65 1.67 10.37 -4.82
N GLN A 66 2.54 11.10 -4.12
CA GLN A 66 3.33 10.58 -3.00
C GLN A 66 2.48 10.29 -1.74
N MET A 67 1.21 10.69 -1.73
CA MET A 67 0.34 10.60 -0.56
C MET A 67 -1.11 10.32 -0.95
N PHE A 68 -1.72 9.37 -0.25
CA PHE A 68 -3.13 9.00 -0.34
C PHE A 68 -3.80 9.27 1.00
N THR A 69 -4.86 10.07 0.99
CA THR A 69 -5.54 10.49 2.21
C THR A 69 -6.99 10.05 2.17
N THR A 70 -7.44 9.41 3.25
CA THR A 70 -8.84 9.13 3.53
C THR A 70 -9.23 9.82 4.84
N PRO A 71 -10.54 9.87 5.20
CA PRO A 71 -10.95 10.36 6.50
C PRO A 71 -10.37 9.55 7.69
N ARG A 72 -9.99 8.29 7.47
CA ARG A 72 -9.54 7.38 8.53
C ARG A 72 -8.02 7.28 8.65
N TRP A 73 -7.30 7.48 7.55
CA TRP A 73 -5.86 7.27 7.51
C TRP A 73 -5.21 8.01 6.35
N THR A 74 -3.89 8.14 6.44
CA THR A 74 -3.02 8.65 5.39
C THR A 74 -1.96 7.60 5.07
N LEU A 75 -1.70 7.39 3.79
CA LEU A 75 -0.67 6.47 3.29
C LEU A 75 0.27 7.25 2.39
N GLU A 76 1.50 7.40 2.84
CA GLU A 76 2.57 8.08 2.14
C GLU A 76 3.50 7.04 1.49
N VAL A 77 3.90 7.29 0.24
CA VAL A 77 4.86 6.49 -0.51
C VAL A 77 6.21 7.19 -0.40
N ALA A 78 7.04 6.73 0.54
CA ALA A 78 8.37 7.30 0.77
C ALA A 78 9.40 6.88 -0.30
N ASP A 79 9.30 5.65 -0.83
CA ASP A 79 10.13 5.18 -1.95
C ASP A 79 9.29 4.29 -2.89
N PRO A 80 9.07 4.68 -4.16
CA PRO A 80 8.30 3.90 -5.12
C PRO A 80 9.10 2.78 -5.82
N VAL A 81 10.43 2.86 -5.85
CA VAL A 81 11.32 1.84 -6.46
C VAL A 81 11.53 0.68 -5.49
N LYS A 82 11.74 1.01 -4.21
CA LYS A 82 11.73 0.05 -3.11
C LYS A 82 10.54 0.37 -2.22
N PRO A 83 9.33 -0.17 -2.53
CA PRO A 83 8.08 0.26 -1.92
C PRO A 83 8.21 0.31 -0.39
N LEU A 84 8.29 1.55 0.10
CA LEU A 84 8.31 1.92 1.50
C LEU A 84 7.11 2.82 1.72
N LEU A 85 6.19 2.34 2.56
CA LEU A 85 4.95 3.04 2.85
C LEU A 85 4.96 3.52 4.30
N ILE A 86 4.48 4.73 4.51
CA ILE A 86 4.26 5.28 5.85
C ILE A 86 2.75 5.41 6.01
N TYR A 87 2.18 4.57 6.85
CA TYR A 87 0.78 4.64 7.24
C TYR A 87 0.64 5.49 8.50
N ARG A 88 -0.31 6.41 8.51
CA ARG A 88 -0.70 7.21 9.68
C ARG A 88 -2.22 7.15 9.87
N LYS A 89 -2.66 6.81 11.07
CA LYS A 89 -4.06 6.89 11.47
C LYS A 89 -4.45 8.35 11.70
N ARG A 90 -5.64 8.74 11.26
CA ARG A 90 -6.21 10.07 11.52
C ARG A 90 -7.16 10.05 12.71
#